data_AF-A0A2T2TSA4-F1
#
_entry.id   AF-A0A2T2TSA4-F1
#
_cell.length_a   1.000
_cell.length_b   1.000
_cell.length_c   1.000
_cell.angle_alpha   90.00
_cell.angle_beta   90.00
_cell.angle_gamma   90.00
#
_symmetry.space_group_name_H-M   'P 1'
#
loop_
_entity.id
_entity.type
_entity.pdbx_description
1 polymer ?
#
loop_
_entity_poly.entity_id
_entity_poly.type
_entity_poly.pdbx_seq_one_letter_code
_entity_poly.pdbx_strand_id
1 'polypeptide(L)'
;MPKSNGQSDSARTEVAGKSYSSERVVIDEKHFEDCSFDTCTLVYQGGVPPNFVRCDFAAPRFVFEEAAQNTIQLMSAIYSGIDERIIEKTFDEIRKGFGDR
;
A
#
# COMPACT_ATOMS: atom_id res chain seq x y z
N MET A 1 -10.09 3.17 -31.80
CA MET A 1 -9.02 3.54 -30.86
C MET A 1 -9.66 4.23 -29.66
N PRO A 2 -9.91 3.57 -28.52
CA PRO A 2 -10.30 4.31 -27.33
C PRO A 2 -9.04 4.90 -26.71
N LYS A 3 -9.03 6.23 -26.57
CA LYS A 3 -8.03 6.96 -25.81
C LYS A 3 -8.12 6.47 -24.37
N SER A 4 -7.04 5.90 -23.83
CA SER A 4 -6.89 5.72 -22.38
C SER A 4 -7.03 7.10 -21.76
N ASN A 5 -8.11 7.28 -21.02
CA ASN A 5 -8.45 8.52 -20.36
C ASN A 5 -7.47 8.67 -19.20
N GLY A 6 -6.36 9.36 -19.44
CA GLY A 6 -5.38 9.73 -18.43
C GLY A 6 -6.06 10.56 -17.35
N GLN A 7 -6.56 9.88 -16.32
CA GLN A 7 -6.82 10.49 -15.03
C GLN A 7 -5.46 11.00 -14.56
N SER A 8 -5.27 12.31 -14.64
CA SER A 8 -4.03 12.92 -14.17
C SER A 8 -3.79 12.51 -12.72
N ASP A 9 -2.63 11.90 -12.46
CA ASP A 9 -2.05 11.54 -11.17
C ASP A 9 -1.76 12.76 -10.26
N SER A 10 -2.65 13.76 -10.25
CA SER A 10 -2.51 15.04 -9.55
C SER A 10 -2.51 14.92 -8.01
N ALA A 11 -2.95 13.79 -7.46
CA ALA A 11 -3.05 13.59 -6.02
C ALA A 11 -1.75 13.07 -5.38
N ARG A 12 -0.74 12.66 -6.16
CA ARG A 12 0.48 12.05 -5.64
C ARG A 12 1.71 12.88 -5.96
N THR A 13 2.64 12.90 -5.02
CA THR A 13 3.99 13.44 -5.21
C THR A 13 4.83 12.41 -5.96
N GLU A 14 5.41 12.84 -7.08
CA GLU A 14 6.30 12.01 -7.91
C GLU A 14 7.69 11.82 -7.27
N VAL A 15 8.17 10.58 -7.27
CA VAL A 15 9.49 10.18 -6.76
C VAL A 15 10.11 9.20 -7.74
N ALA A 16 11.10 9.66 -8.51
CA ALA A 16 11.72 8.85 -9.57
C ALA A 16 13.20 8.54 -9.30
N GLY A 17 13.64 7.31 -9.59
CA GLY A 17 15.05 6.93 -9.65
C GLY A 17 15.81 6.95 -8.32
N LYS A 18 15.10 6.90 -7.18
CA LYS A 18 15.71 6.99 -5.84
C LYS A 18 15.96 5.60 -5.24
N SER A 19 17.07 5.48 -4.51
CA SER A 19 17.40 4.31 -3.71
C SER A 19 17.34 4.64 -2.23
N TYR A 20 16.64 3.80 -1.48
CA TYR A 20 16.51 3.86 -0.03
C TYR A 20 17.14 2.61 0.58
N SER A 21 17.89 2.74 1.67
CA SER A 21 18.53 1.58 2.34
C SER A 21 18.47 1.67 3.85
N SER A 22 17.91 0.62 4.49
CA SER A 22 17.73 0.55 5.95
C SER A 22 16.97 1.75 6.54
N GLU A 23 16.10 2.35 5.73
CA GLU A 23 15.38 3.58 6.06
C GLU A 23 13.92 3.30 6.41
N ARG A 24 13.33 4.25 7.15
CA ARG A 24 11.90 4.32 7.39
C ARG A 24 11.28 5.32 6.42
N VAL A 25 10.47 4.83 5.48
CA VAL A 25 9.89 5.64 4.40
C VAL A 25 8.39 5.72 4.56
N VAL A 26 7.84 6.91 4.80
CA VAL A 26 6.38 7.16 4.72
C VAL A 26 5.98 7.14 3.25
N ILE A 27 4.98 6.33 2.89
CA ILE A 27 4.62 6.08 1.49
C ILE A 27 3.31 6.74 1.05
N ASP A 28 2.50 7.24 1.99
CA ASP A 28 1.27 7.96 1.69
C ASP A 28 1.49 9.08 0.65
N GLU A 29 0.52 9.23 -0.26
CA GLU A 29 0.46 10.30 -1.26
C GLU A 29 1.66 10.34 -2.22
N LYS A 30 2.36 9.22 -2.43
CA LYS A 30 3.53 9.14 -3.32
C LYS A 30 3.31 8.22 -4.51
N HIS A 31 3.81 8.66 -5.66
CA HIS A 31 4.04 7.83 -6.83
C HIS A 31 5.53 7.58 -6.93
N PHE A 32 5.95 6.32 -6.82
CA PHE A 32 7.35 5.92 -6.96
C PHE A 32 7.56 5.27 -8.32
N GLU A 33 8.53 5.76 -9.08
CA GLU A 33 8.91 5.22 -10.39
C GLU A 33 10.41 4.89 -10.40
N ASP A 34 10.78 3.69 -10.88
CA ASP A 34 12.17 3.25 -11.00
C ASP A 34 13.00 3.41 -9.70
N CYS A 35 12.36 3.23 -8.54
CA CYS A 35 13.00 3.35 -7.22
C CYS A 35 13.41 1.99 -6.65
N SER A 36 14.38 1.96 -5.74
CA SER A 36 14.78 0.74 -5.00
C SER A 36 14.68 0.92 -3.50
N PHE A 37 14.22 -0.12 -2.81
CA PHE A 37 14.05 -0.17 -1.36
C PHE A 37 14.75 -1.41 -0.80
N ASP A 38 15.90 -1.21 -0.16
CA ASP A 38 16.65 -2.29 0.47
C ASP A 38 16.50 -2.23 1.99
N THR A 39 15.99 -3.31 2.59
CA THR A 39 15.84 -3.47 4.05
C THR A 39 15.07 -2.30 4.69
N CYS A 40 14.16 -1.68 3.93
CA CYS A 40 13.41 -0.51 4.35
C CYS A 40 12.13 -0.88 5.11
N THR A 41 11.76 -0.02 6.06
CA THR A 41 10.43 -0.02 6.68
C THR A 41 9.52 0.96 5.95
N LEU A 42 8.56 0.45 5.20
CA LEU A 42 7.58 1.22 4.44
C LEU A 42 6.33 1.45 5.30
N VAL A 43 5.98 2.72 5.52
CA VAL A 43 4.98 3.13 6.51
C VAL A 43 3.78 3.73 5.80
N TYR A 44 2.63 3.07 5.90
CA TYR A 44 1.34 3.58 5.43
C TYR A 44 0.51 4.07 6.61
N GLN A 45 0.13 5.35 6.61
CA GLN A 45 -0.56 6.02 7.70
C GLN A 45 -2.08 6.11 7.46
N GLY A 46 -2.55 5.80 6.25
CA GLY A 46 -3.97 5.80 5.90
C GLY A 46 -4.43 7.01 5.10
N GLY A 47 -3.48 7.76 4.49
CA GLY A 47 -3.75 8.79 3.50
C GLY A 47 -4.04 8.21 2.11
N VAL A 48 -3.75 8.97 1.05
CA VAL A 48 -3.90 8.45 -0.33
C VAL A 48 -2.93 7.27 -0.53
N PRO A 49 -3.41 6.09 -0.99
CA PRO A 49 -2.53 4.94 -1.18
C PRO A 49 -1.38 5.23 -2.16
N PRO A 50 -0.16 4.75 -1.89
CA PRO A 50 0.96 4.89 -2.82
C PRO A 50 0.70 4.18 -4.15
N ASN A 51 1.41 4.62 -5.17
CA ASN A 51 1.59 3.85 -6.40
C ASN A 51 3.09 3.52 -6.57
N PHE A 52 3.39 2.31 -7.02
CA PHE A 52 4.75 1.84 -7.28
C PHE A 52 4.84 1.28 -8.70
N VAL A 53 5.70 1.88 -9.52
CA VAL A 53 5.91 1.51 -10.91
C VAL A 53 7.39 1.18 -11.11
N ARG A 54 7.68 -0.03 -11.61
CA ARG A 54 9.05 -0.51 -11.87
C ARG A 54 10.01 -0.32 -10.70
N CYS A 55 9.52 -0.50 -9.47
CA CYS A 55 10.33 -0.40 -8.27
C CYS A 55 10.83 -1.78 -7.82
N ASP A 56 12.03 -1.81 -7.25
CA ASP A 56 12.65 -3.01 -6.68
C ASP A 56 12.56 -3.00 -5.15
N PHE A 57 12.22 -4.15 -4.56
CA PHE A 57 12.14 -4.30 -3.11
C PHE A 57 12.99 -5.49 -2.65
N ALA A 58 13.99 -5.22 -1.82
CA ALA A 58 14.78 -6.23 -1.14
C ALA A 58 14.44 -6.22 0.36
N ALA A 59 13.79 -7.31 0.82
CA ALA A 59 13.36 -7.47 2.21
C ALA A 59 12.57 -6.27 2.81
N PRO A 60 11.50 -5.77 2.15
CA PRO A 60 10.72 -4.67 2.68
C PRO A 60 9.91 -5.11 3.91
N ARG A 61 9.82 -4.22 4.90
CA ARG A 61 8.86 -4.36 6.01
C ARG A 61 7.76 -3.34 5.86
N PHE A 62 6.51 -3.78 5.71
CA PHE A 62 5.35 -2.88 5.75
C PHE A 62 4.84 -2.68 7.17
N VAL A 63 4.53 -1.44 7.52
CA VAL A 63 3.95 -1.05 8.81
C VAL A 63 2.75 -0.13 8.57
N PHE A 64 1.68 -0.39 9.31
CA PHE A 64 0.46 0.42 9.30
C PHE A 64 0.45 1.28 10.56
N GLU A 65 0.31 2.60 10.38
CA GLU A 65 0.25 3.58 11.46
C GLU A 65 -1.01 4.44 11.35
N GLU A 66 -1.28 5.24 12.39
CA GLU A 66 -2.37 6.22 12.41
C GLU A 66 -3.73 5.61 11.99
N ALA A 67 -4.40 6.20 11.00
CA ALA A 67 -5.72 5.76 10.57
C ALA A 67 -5.69 4.34 9.99
N ALA A 68 -4.61 3.96 9.31
CA ALA A 68 -4.43 2.60 8.81
C ALA A 68 -4.28 1.59 9.96
N GLN A 69 -3.56 1.95 11.03
CA GLN A 69 -3.42 1.09 12.21
C GLN A 69 -4.77 0.81 12.88
N ASN A 70 -5.65 1.81 12.98
CA ASN A 70 -6.99 1.63 13.54
C ASN A 70 -7.79 0.56 12.78
N THR A 71 -7.64 0.50 11.46
CA THR A 71 -8.29 -0.52 10.62
C THR A 71 -7.76 -1.91 10.94
N ILE A 72 -6.43 -2.07 11.06
CA ILE A 72 -5.81 -3.35 11.43
C ILE A 72 -6.22 -3.79 12.84
N GLN A 73 -6.31 -2.86 13.79
CA GLN A 73 -6.79 -3.16 15.14
C GLN A 73 -8.25 -3.65 15.12
N LEU A 74 -9.12 -2.99 14.35
CA LEU A 74 -10.50 -3.44 14.18
C LEU A 74 -10.58 -4.83 13.55
N MET A 75 -9.82 -5.09 12.47
CA MET A 75 -9.77 -6.40 11.83
C MET A 75 -9.29 -7.48 12.80
N SER A 76 -8.30 -7.16 13.64
CA SER A 76 -7.79 -8.08 14.66
C SER A 76 -8.84 -8.39 15.74
N ALA A 77 -9.62 -7.40 16.16
CA ALA A 77 -10.73 -7.58 17.10
C ALA A 77 -11.86 -8.44 16.50
N ILE A 78 -12.20 -8.23 15.22
CA ILE A 78 -13.18 -9.06 14.51
C ILE A 78 -12.68 -10.50 14.43
N TYR A 79 -11.42 -10.69 14.04
CA TYR A 79 -10.81 -12.00 13.87
C TYR A 79 -10.82 -12.82 15.17
N SER A 80 -10.40 -12.19 16.27
CA SER A 80 -10.22 -12.89 17.56
C SER A 80 -11.49 -12.97 18.42
N GLY A 81 -12.44 -12.04 18.25
CA GLY A 81 -13.56 -11.88 19.19
C GLY A 81 -14.96 -11.98 18.59
N ILE A 82 -15.11 -11.86 17.27
CA ILE A 82 -16.42 -11.90 16.61
C ILE A 82 -16.54 -13.16 15.76
N ASP A 83 -15.79 -13.22 14.66
CA ASP A 83 -15.80 -14.34 13.73
C ASP A 83 -14.62 -14.21 12.77
N GLU A 84 -13.64 -15.12 12.87
CA GLU A 84 -12.47 -15.19 11.98
C GLU A 84 -12.85 -15.22 10.49
N ARG A 85 -13.98 -15.84 10.15
CA ARG A 85 -14.42 -16.06 8.77
C ARG A 85 -14.73 -14.74 8.05
N ILE A 86 -15.05 -13.68 8.79
CA ILE A 86 -15.28 -12.36 8.22
C ILE A 86 -14.00 -11.82 7.58
N ILE A 87 -12.88 -11.93 8.31
CA ILE A 87 -11.58 -11.45 7.83
C ILE A 87 -10.99 -12.39 6.78
N GLU A 88 -11.19 -13.70 6.91
CA GLU A 88 -10.79 -14.67 5.87
C GLU A 88 -11.49 -14.37 4.53
N LYS A 89 -12.78 -14.05 4.57
CA LYS A 89 -13.50 -13.62 3.37
C LYS A 89 -12.96 -12.32 2.79
N THR A 90 -12.54 -11.36 3.63
CA THR A 90 -11.85 -10.16 3.17
C THR A 90 -10.55 -10.51 2.43
N PHE A 91 -9.76 -11.46 2.93
CA PHE A 91 -8.57 -11.94 2.23
C PHE A 91 -8.89 -12.63 0.91
N ASP A 92 -9.98 -13.39 0.83
CA ASP A 92 -10.42 -13.99 -0.44
C ASP A 92 -10.77 -12.92 -1.48
N GLU A 93 -11.41 -11.82 -1.09
CA GLU A 93 -11.68 -10.71 -2.00
C GLU A 93 -10.39 -9.97 -2.40
N ILE A 94 -9.43 -9.79 -1.48
CA ILE A 94 -8.10 -9.25 -1.81
C ILE A 94 -7.40 -10.11 -2.86
N ARG A 95 -7.41 -11.44 -2.69
CA ARG A 95 -6.79 -12.39 -3.64
C ARG A 95 -7.42 -12.34 -5.03
N LYS A 96 -8.71 -12.02 -5.12
CA LYS A 96 -9.42 -11.85 -6.41
C LYS A 96 -9.12 -10.52 -7.09
N GLY A 97 -8.54 -9.55 -6.37
CA GLY A 97 -8.35 -8.17 -6.84
C GLY A 97 -9.59 -7.32 -6.56
N PHE A 98 -9.44 -6.29 -5.72
CA PHE A 98 -10.48 -5.27 -5.56
C PHE A 98 -10.55 -4.43 -6.85
N GLY A 99 -11.57 -4.63 -7.66
CA GLY A 99 -11.88 -3.74 -8.80
C GLY A 99 -11.74 -4.32 -10.21
N ASP A 100 -11.46 -5.61 -10.38
CA ASP A 100 -11.43 -6.26 -11.71
C ASP A 100 -12.84 -6.67 -12.23
N ARG A 101 -13.84 -5.79 -12.08
CA ARG A 101 -15.17 -5.93 -12.71
C ARG A 101 -15.56 -4.70 -13.50
#